data_AF-A0A800N3B7-F1
#
_entry.id   AF-A0A800N3B7-F1
#
_cell.length_a   1.000
_cell.length_b   1.000
_cell.length_c   1.000
_cell.angle_alpha   90.00
_cell.angle_beta   90.00
_cell.angle_gamma   90.00
#
_symmetry.space_group_name_H-M   'P 1'
#
loop_
_entity.id
_entity.type
_entity.pdbx_description
1 polymer ?
#
loop_
_entity_poly.entity_id
_entity_poly.type
_entity_poly.pdbx_seq_one_letter_code
_entity_poly.pdbx_strand_id
1 'polypeptide(L)'
;MMITINLLPPEMRRRSGPPLKVLALVAAGTVVAGVLLATWAWLVFGEAAEIESRRTQLALEMDGLRPQLKYNQALDAEIKVAAAREATLADINKERILWSEKIDELVDIVNSGNEVEHFTWLDDLTVRQETPRRGSDAYGSLRAAGHSGSERWDQVANFLEDIEDRGLTNFMREFHSTGRPEASINEPDEELIPAVNWSFPLSLELKGPQARWEARLASEQARAAAAVKAAQPDAATSKPKESR
;
A
#
# COMPACT_ATOMS: atom_id res chain seq x y z
N MET A 1 -74.06 -56.14 68.73
CA MET A 1 -74.07 -56.10 67.24
C MET A 1 -75.52 -56.01 66.78
N MET A 2 -76.00 -54.81 66.45
CA MET A 2 -77.36 -54.60 65.95
C MET A 2 -77.30 -54.64 64.42
N ILE A 3 -77.81 -55.71 63.83
CA ILE A 3 -77.89 -55.88 62.38
C ILE A 3 -79.08 -55.04 61.90
N THR A 4 -78.81 -53.90 61.28
CA THR A 4 -79.82 -53.04 60.66
C THR A 4 -80.25 -53.65 59.32
N ILE A 5 -81.26 -54.52 59.36
CA ILE A 5 -81.87 -55.09 58.17
C ILE A 5 -82.75 -54.01 57.51
N ASN A 6 -82.41 -53.62 56.28
CA ASN A 6 -83.18 -52.65 55.52
C ASN A 6 -84.53 -53.27 55.09
N LEU A 7 -85.61 -52.90 55.77
CA LEU A 7 -86.96 -53.45 55.58
C LEU A 7 -87.72 -52.84 54.39
N LEU A 8 -87.09 -51.97 53.58
CA LEU A 8 -87.75 -51.45 52.39
C LEU A 8 -87.97 -52.58 51.35
N PRO A 9 -89.19 -52.67 50.77
CA PRO A 9 -89.49 -53.56 49.65
C PRO A 9 -88.43 -53.41 48.54
N PRO A 10 -88.06 -54.50 47.84
CA PRO A 10 -86.96 -54.51 46.88
C PRO A 10 -87.08 -53.41 45.81
N GLU A 11 -88.31 -53.03 45.45
CA GLU A 11 -88.69 -51.94 44.54
C GLU A 11 -88.14 -50.56 44.97
N MET A 12 -88.04 -50.30 46.28
CA MET A 12 -87.66 -49.01 46.88
C MET A 12 -86.24 -48.99 47.43
N ARG A 13 -85.48 -50.08 47.24
CA ARG A 13 -84.05 -50.07 47.58
C ARG A 13 -83.34 -49.16 46.59
N ARG A 14 -82.94 -47.95 47.04
CA ARG A 14 -82.05 -47.06 46.27
C ARG A 14 -80.89 -47.89 45.75
N ARG A 15 -80.75 -47.96 44.42
CA ARG A 15 -79.62 -48.62 43.74
C ARG A 15 -78.32 -48.07 44.36
N SER A 16 -77.63 -48.89 45.15
CA SER A 16 -76.39 -48.49 45.83
C SER A 16 -75.23 -48.63 44.85
N GLY A 17 -75.11 -47.67 43.95
CA GLY A 17 -73.99 -47.58 43.02
C GLY A 17 -74.18 -46.40 42.09
N PRO A 18 -73.13 -45.60 41.82
CA PRO A 18 -73.21 -44.56 40.81
C PRO A 18 -73.63 -45.19 39.46
N PRO A 19 -74.51 -44.54 38.69
CA PRO A 19 -74.97 -45.09 37.42
C PRO A 19 -73.76 -45.33 36.52
N LEU A 20 -73.72 -46.48 35.85
CA LEU A 20 -72.58 -46.93 35.03
C LEU A 20 -72.10 -45.86 34.02
N LYS A 21 -73.04 -45.03 33.53
CA LYS A 21 -72.79 -43.90 32.64
C LYS A 21 -71.93 -42.80 33.26
N VAL A 22 -72.14 -42.50 34.55
CA VAL A 22 -71.35 -41.49 35.29
C VAL A 22 -69.95 -42.01 35.56
N LEU A 23 -69.81 -43.29 35.93
CA LEU A 23 -68.49 -43.92 36.05
C LEU A 23 -67.72 -43.92 34.72
N ALA A 24 -68.38 -44.25 33.62
CA ALA A 24 -67.77 -44.22 32.28
C ALA A 24 -67.35 -42.80 31.87
N LEU A 25 -68.15 -41.77 32.20
CA LEU A 25 -67.83 -40.37 31.90
C LEU A 25 -66.66 -39.86 32.74
N VAL A 26 -66.60 -40.21 34.03
CA VAL A 26 -65.46 -39.89 34.89
C VAL A 26 -64.21 -40.61 34.41
N ALA A 27 -64.30 -41.89 34.05
CA ALA A 27 -63.19 -42.65 33.50
C ALA A 27 -62.67 -42.04 32.19
N ALA A 28 -63.56 -41.71 31.25
CA ALA A 28 -63.19 -41.05 29.99
C ALA A 28 -62.54 -39.68 30.25
N GLY A 29 -63.08 -38.88 31.18
CA GLY A 29 -62.50 -37.60 31.57
C GLY A 29 -61.08 -37.74 32.15
N THR A 30 -60.86 -38.74 33.00
CA THR A 30 -59.52 -39.02 33.55
C THR A 30 -58.52 -39.48 32.49
N VAL A 31 -58.96 -40.26 31.51
CA VAL A 31 -58.11 -40.68 30.38
C VAL A 31 -57.71 -39.48 29.53
N VAL A 32 -58.66 -38.62 29.16
CA VAL A 32 -58.37 -37.41 28.37
C VAL A 32 -57.44 -36.46 29.14
N ALA A 33 -57.71 -36.22 30.42
CA ALA A 33 -56.84 -35.41 31.28
C ALA A 33 -55.43 -36.01 31.41
N GLY A 34 -55.33 -37.34 31.54
CA GLY A 34 -54.06 -38.05 31.58
C GLY A 34 -53.25 -37.91 30.30
N VAL A 35 -53.88 -38.04 29.13
CA VAL A 35 -53.21 -37.85 27.84
C VAL A 35 -52.74 -36.41 27.66
N LEU A 36 -53.58 -35.42 28.01
CA LEU A 36 -53.19 -34.01 27.93
C LEU A 36 -52.00 -33.71 28.85
N LEU A 37 -52.03 -34.18 30.10
CA LEU A 37 -50.91 -34.03 31.03
C LEU A 37 -49.65 -34.74 30.53
N ALA A 38 -49.78 -35.93 29.93
CA ALA A 38 -48.64 -36.65 29.36
C ALA A 38 -48.03 -35.91 28.16
N THR A 39 -48.85 -35.38 27.25
CA THR A 39 -48.35 -34.58 26.12
C THR A 39 -47.73 -33.26 26.58
N TRP A 40 -48.32 -32.59 27.58
CA TRP A 40 -47.77 -31.38 28.15
C TRP A 40 -46.43 -31.66 28.85
N ALA A 41 -46.35 -32.73 29.65
CA ALA A 41 -45.12 -33.14 30.31
C ALA A 41 -44.03 -33.50 29.28
N TRP A 42 -44.39 -34.16 28.17
CA TRP A 42 -43.45 -34.44 27.08
C TRP A 42 -42.89 -33.17 26.45
N LEU A 43 -43.75 -32.18 26.14
CA LEU A 43 -43.30 -30.91 25.56
C LEU A 43 -42.41 -30.11 26.52
N VAL A 44 -42.80 -30.03 27.79
CA VAL A 44 -42.08 -29.22 28.79
C VAL A 44 -40.77 -29.88 29.24
N PHE A 45 -40.76 -31.19 29.48
CA PHE A 45 -39.56 -31.86 29.99
C PHE A 45 -38.70 -32.50 28.90
N GLY A 46 -39.29 -32.87 27.76
CA GLY A 46 -38.55 -33.43 26.63
C GLY A 46 -38.02 -32.32 25.73
N GLU A 47 -38.93 -31.68 24.98
CA GLU A 47 -38.53 -30.75 23.91
C GLU A 47 -37.91 -29.45 24.46
N ALA A 48 -38.46 -28.87 25.52
CA ALA A 48 -37.91 -27.62 26.06
C ALA A 48 -36.49 -27.82 26.64
N ALA A 49 -36.24 -28.95 27.32
CA ALA A 49 -34.92 -29.29 27.84
C ALA A 49 -33.90 -29.55 26.72
N GLU A 50 -34.33 -30.20 25.63
CA GLU A 50 -33.47 -30.40 24.47
C GLU A 50 -33.11 -29.06 23.79
N ILE A 51 -34.08 -28.17 23.61
CA ILE A 51 -33.85 -26.85 23.01
C ILE A 51 -32.93 -25.99 23.90
N GLU A 52 -33.10 -26.04 25.22
CA GLU A 52 -32.25 -25.31 26.16
C GLU A 52 -30.81 -25.86 26.18
N SER A 53 -30.64 -27.18 26.17
CA SER A 53 -29.31 -27.79 26.08
C SER A 53 -28.61 -27.44 24.76
N ARG A 54 -29.31 -27.47 23.62
CA ARG A 54 -28.77 -27.01 22.34
C ARG A 54 -28.41 -25.53 22.38
N ARG A 55 -29.26 -24.67 22.93
CA ARG A 55 -28.98 -23.22 23.05
C ARG A 55 -27.74 -22.95 23.91
N THR A 56 -27.62 -23.63 25.04
CA THR A 56 -26.45 -23.48 25.94
C THR A 56 -25.18 -23.98 25.28
N GLN A 57 -25.24 -25.11 24.56
CA GLN A 57 -24.11 -25.62 23.78
C GLN A 57 -23.68 -24.63 22.68
N LEU A 58 -24.63 -24.15 21.86
CA LEU A 58 -24.33 -23.16 20.82
C LEU A 58 -23.81 -21.84 21.40
N ALA A 59 -24.33 -21.40 22.55
CA ALA A 59 -23.83 -20.20 23.23
C ALA A 59 -22.38 -20.40 23.68
N LEU A 60 -22.04 -21.57 24.22
CA LEU A 60 -20.69 -21.90 24.65
C LEU A 60 -19.71 -22.02 23.46
N GLU A 61 -20.15 -22.62 22.36
CA GLU A 61 -19.38 -22.65 21.10
C GLU A 61 -19.16 -21.24 20.54
N MET A 62 -20.21 -20.41 20.53
CA MET A 62 -20.11 -19.00 20.13
C MET A 62 -19.15 -18.22 21.01
N ASP A 63 -19.20 -18.41 22.32
CA ASP A 63 -18.31 -17.74 23.27
C ASP A 63 -16.86 -18.21 23.13
N GLY A 64 -16.62 -19.46 22.73
CA GLY A 64 -15.29 -19.94 22.36
C GLY A 64 -14.76 -19.38 21.03
N LEU A 65 -15.63 -19.19 20.04
CA LEU A 65 -15.25 -18.69 18.71
C LEU A 65 -15.11 -17.16 18.63
N ARG A 66 -15.90 -16.42 19.41
CA ARG A 66 -15.85 -14.94 19.49
C ARG A 66 -14.45 -14.36 19.71
N PRO A 67 -13.62 -14.85 20.67
CA PRO A 67 -12.28 -14.31 20.84
C PRO A 67 -11.36 -14.59 19.64
N GLN A 68 -11.48 -15.76 19.00
CA GLN A 68 -10.70 -16.08 17.80
C GLN A 68 -11.09 -15.18 16.62
N LEU A 69 -12.39 -14.92 16.45
CA LEU A 69 -12.88 -13.99 15.43
C LEU A 69 -12.35 -12.57 15.68
N LYS A 70 -12.44 -12.08 16.93
CA LYS A 70 -11.92 -10.76 17.31
C LYS A 70 -10.42 -10.65 17.06
N TYR A 71 -9.66 -11.69 17.35
CA TYR A 71 -8.22 -11.73 17.09
C TYR A 71 -7.92 -11.65 15.58
N ASN A 72 -8.60 -12.44 14.75
CA ASN A 72 -8.43 -12.36 13.29
C ASN A 72 -8.82 -10.98 12.73
N GLN A 73 -9.92 -10.40 13.22
CA GLN A 73 -10.32 -9.04 12.83
C GLN A 73 -9.27 -7.98 13.23
N ALA A 74 -8.64 -8.14 14.40
CA ALA A 74 -7.56 -7.27 14.83
C ALA A 74 -6.31 -7.43 13.95
N LEU A 75 -5.93 -8.66 13.60
CA LEU A 75 -4.84 -8.93 12.67
C LEU A 75 -5.11 -8.33 11.28
N ASP A 76 -6.31 -8.51 10.74
CA ASP A 76 -6.70 -7.92 9.45
C ASP A 76 -6.62 -6.39 9.48
N ALA A 77 -7.00 -5.77 10.61
CA ALA A 77 -6.87 -4.34 10.79
C ALA A 77 -5.38 -3.91 10.83
N GLU A 78 -4.53 -4.66 11.52
CA GLU A 78 -3.09 -4.39 11.59
C GLU A 78 -2.41 -4.55 10.22
N ILE A 79 -2.74 -5.61 9.47
CA ILE A 79 -2.25 -5.83 8.10
C ILE A 79 -2.62 -4.66 7.20
N LYS A 80 -3.86 -4.17 7.27
CA LYS A 80 -4.30 -3.01 6.48
C LYS A 80 -3.53 -1.74 6.84
N VAL A 81 -3.26 -1.52 8.12
CA VAL A 81 -2.47 -0.37 8.57
C VAL A 81 -1.01 -0.49 8.10
N ALA A 82 -0.42 -1.68 8.20
CA ALA A 82 0.94 -1.95 7.72
C ALA A 82 1.05 -1.74 6.20
N ALA A 83 0.13 -2.32 5.42
CA ALA A 83 0.08 -2.15 3.98
C ALA A 83 -0.09 -0.67 3.56
N ALA A 84 -0.94 0.08 4.29
CA ALA A 84 -1.08 1.52 4.06
C ALA A 84 0.23 2.27 4.35
N ARG A 85 0.93 1.94 5.44
CA ARG A 85 2.24 2.54 5.75
C ARG A 85 3.28 2.23 4.68
N GLU A 86 3.37 0.98 4.24
CA GLU A 86 4.30 0.57 3.17
C GLU A 86 4.01 1.33 1.87
N ALA A 87 2.73 1.46 1.50
CA ALA A 87 2.34 2.26 0.33
C ALA A 87 2.77 3.74 0.48
N THR A 88 2.53 4.36 1.64
CA THR A 88 2.97 5.75 1.87
C THR A 88 4.48 5.91 1.84
N LEU A 89 5.24 4.95 2.37
CA LEU A 89 6.71 4.97 2.32
C LEU A 89 7.22 4.80 0.89
N ALA A 90 6.60 3.90 0.11
CA ALA A 90 6.90 3.73 -1.30
C ALA A 90 6.65 5.03 -2.07
N ASP A 91 5.55 5.72 -1.81
CA ASP A 91 5.23 6.99 -2.47
C ASP A 91 6.19 8.11 -2.07
N ILE A 92 6.52 8.24 -0.77
CA ILE A 92 7.57 9.18 -0.31
C ILE A 92 8.91 8.90 -1.01
N ASN A 93 9.28 7.63 -1.17
CA ASN A 93 10.53 7.27 -1.83
C ASN A 93 10.54 7.56 -3.34
N LYS A 94 9.37 7.45 -4.01
CA LYS A 94 9.21 7.88 -5.41
C LYS A 94 9.32 9.38 -5.55
N GLU A 95 8.78 10.14 -4.60
CA GLU A 95 8.79 11.61 -4.62
C GLU A 95 10.16 12.20 -4.29
N ARG A 96 10.94 11.55 -3.40
CA ARG A 96 12.24 12.05 -2.92
C ARG A 96 13.24 12.30 -4.05
N ILE A 97 13.92 13.45 -3.97
CA ILE A 97 15.06 13.84 -4.82
C ILE A 97 16.25 14.03 -3.89
N LEU A 98 17.39 13.44 -4.25
CA LEU A 98 18.64 13.64 -3.52
C LEU A 98 19.34 14.88 -4.10
N TRP A 99 18.90 16.07 -3.67
CA TRP A 99 19.41 17.33 -4.20
C TRP A 99 20.92 17.50 -4.02
N SER A 100 21.49 16.99 -2.92
CA SER A 100 22.94 17.01 -2.72
C SER A 100 23.68 16.24 -3.81
N GLU A 101 23.26 15.01 -4.11
CA GLU A 101 23.84 14.20 -5.21
C GLU A 101 23.67 14.91 -6.56
N LYS A 102 22.55 15.58 -6.80
CA LYS A 102 22.32 16.34 -8.03
C LYS A 102 23.16 17.59 -8.16
N ILE A 103 23.42 18.27 -7.06
CA ILE A 103 24.30 19.44 -7.04
C ILE A 103 25.75 18.98 -7.24
N ASP A 104 26.16 17.88 -6.60
CA ASP A 104 27.49 17.30 -6.80
C ASP A 104 27.69 16.89 -8.27
N GLU A 105 26.72 16.17 -8.87
CA GLU A 105 26.73 15.82 -10.29
C GLU A 105 26.79 17.07 -11.20
N LEU A 106 26.07 18.14 -10.87
CA LEU A 106 26.10 19.39 -11.63
C LEU A 106 27.46 20.08 -11.53
N VAL A 107 28.05 20.13 -10.33
CA VAL A 107 29.38 20.69 -10.08
C VAL A 107 30.44 19.88 -10.83
N ASP A 108 30.32 18.55 -10.88
CA ASP A 108 31.21 17.69 -11.65
C ASP A 108 31.13 18.00 -13.16
N ILE A 109 29.94 18.27 -13.72
CA ILE A 109 29.79 18.69 -15.13
C ILE A 109 30.42 20.06 -15.35
N VAL A 110 30.15 21.02 -14.46
CA VAL A 110 30.72 22.37 -14.56
C VAL A 110 32.25 22.31 -14.52
N ASN A 111 32.82 21.43 -13.69
CA ASN A 111 34.27 21.28 -13.53
C ASN A 111 34.93 20.31 -14.53
N SER A 112 34.17 19.44 -15.18
CA SER A 112 34.72 18.54 -16.21
C SER A 112 35.16 19.32 -17.44
N GLY A 113 34.53 20.47 -17.67
CA GLY A 113 34.94 21.44 -18.67
C GLY A 113 36.32 22.01 -18.36
N ASN A 114 37.27 21.71 -19.23
CA ASN A 114 38.52 22.45 -19.30
C ASN A 114 38.29 23.77 -20.08
N GLU A 115 39.28 24.67 -20.11
CA GLU A 115 39.20 25.94 -20.87
C GLU A 115 38.89 25.76 -22.37
N VAL A 116 39.01 24.54 -22.91
CA VAL A 116 38.78 24.19 -24.31
C VAL A 116 37.33 23.72 -24.56
N GLU A 117 36.79 22.86 -23.69
CA GLU A 117 35.46 22.24 -23.83
C GLU A 117 34.34 23.19 -23.42
N HIS A 118 34.36 23.61 -22.15
CA HIS A 118 33.48 24.64 -21.63
C HIS A 118 34.06 25.33 -20.40
N PHE A 119 34.07 26.66 -20.44
CA PHE A 119 34.41 27.50 -19.30
C PHE A 119 33.15 28.24 -18.82
N THR A 120 32.40 27.58 -17.95
CA THR A 120 31.10 28.06 -17.44
C THR A 120 31.05 28.03 -15.93
N TRP A 121 30.31 28.96 -15.31
CA TRP A 121 29.96 28.90 -13.89
C TRP A 121 28.51 29.34 -13.68
N LEU A 122 27.98 29.08 -12.49
CA LEU A 122 26.61 29.42 -12.11
C LEU A 122 26.64 30.44 -10.96
N ASP A 123 25.88 31.52 -11.10
CA ASP A 123 25.81 32.58 -10.08
C ASP A 123 24.77 32.26 -9.00
N ASP A 124 23.64 31.71 -9.43
CA ASP A 124 22.55 31.32 -8.54
C ASP A 124 22.02 29.92 -8.84
N LEU A 125 21.42 29.32 -7.82
CA LEU A 125 20.73 28.05 -7.95
C LEU A 125 19.43 28.10 -7.16
N THR A 126 18.32 28.21 -7.89
CA THR A 126 16.97 28.19 -7.34
C THR A 126 16.32 26.84 -7.62
N VAL A 127 16.11 26.08 -6.55
CA VAL A 127 15.41 24.80 -6.60
C VAL A 127 14.00 24.97 -6.05
N ARG A 128 13.00 24.53 -6.81
CA ARG A 128 11.60 24.45 -6.37
C ARG A 128 11.07 23.06 -6.58
N GLN A 129 10.51 22.47 -5.54
CA GLN A 129 9.76 21.22 -5.62
C GLN A 129 8.30 21.53 -5.36
N GLU A 130 7.44 21.23 -6.33
CA GLU A 130 6.01 21.52 -6.25
C GLU A 130 5.23 20.21 -6.25
N THR A 131 4.17 20.16 -5.43
CA THR A 131 3.17 19.11 -5.56
C THR A 131 2.30 19.44 -6.77
N PRO A 132 2.09 18.50 -7.70
CA PRO A 132 1.36 18.76 -8.93
C PRO A 132 -0.04 19.26 -8.60
N ARG A 133 -0.40 20.44 -9.10
CA ARG A 133 -1.79 20.91 -9.06
C ARG A 133 -2.60 20.16 -10.09
N ARG A 134 -3.90 19.98 -9.84
CA ARG A 134 -4.82 19.29 -10.77
C ARG A 134 -4.72 19.90 -12.18
N GLY A 135 -4.19 19.13 -13.13
CA GLY A 135 -3.99 19.55 -14.52
C GLY A 135 -2.61 20.15 -14.86
N SER A 136 -1.65 20.13 -13.92
CA SER A 136 -0.26 20.55 -14.15
C SER A 136 0.67 19.36 -14.03
N ASP A 137 1.46 19.11 -15.08
CA ASP A 137 2.54 18.11 -15.08
C ASP A 137 3.87 18.68 -14.54
N ALA A 138 3.86 19.89 -13.98
CA ALA A 138 5.02 20.47 -13.33
C ALA A 138 5.16 19.93 -11.89
N TYR A 139 6.22 19.17 -11.65
CA TYR A 139 6.58 18.61 -10.32
C TYR A 139 7.67 19.42 -9.59
N GLY A 140 8.06 20.54 -10.20
CA GLY A 140 9.09 21.44 -9.73
C GLY A 140 10.14 21.74 -10.81
N SER A 141 11.08 22.61 -10.48
CA SER A 141 12.07 23.12 -11.41
C SER A 141 13.40 23.42 -10.71
N LEU A 142 14.50 23.20 -11.42
CA LEU A 142 15.81 23.77 -11.10
C LEU A 142 16.07 24.92 -12.06
N ARG A 143 16.42 26.08 -11.52
CA ARG A 143 16.81 27.26 -12.31
C ARG A 143 18.16 27.78 -11.83
N ALA A 144 19.01 28.16 -12.78
CA ALA A 144 20.30 28.77 -12.51
C ALA A 144 20.64 29.79 -13.60
N ALA A 145 21.27 30.89 -13.22
CA ALA A 145 21.91 31.83 -14.14
C ALA A 145 23.34 31.32 -14.39
N GLY A 146 23.59 30.89 -15.63
CA GLY A 146 24.89 30.46 -16.08
C GLY A 146 25.62 31.55 -16.84
N HIS A 147 26.93 31.58 -16.66
CA HIS A 147 27.84 32.50 -17.32
C HIS A 147 28.95 31.72 -18.01
N SER A 148 29.44 32.24 -19.14
CA SER A 148 30.68 31.75 -19.75
C SER A 148 31.66 32.91 -19.91
N GLY A 149 32.91 32.62 -19.55
CA GLY A 149 34.03 33.54 -19.72
C GLY A 149 34.74 33.40 -21.06
N SER A 150 34.26 32.52 -21.93
CA SER A 150 34.83 32.37 -23.27
C SER A 150 34.13 33.28 -24.27
N GLU A 151 34.84 33.75 -25.29
CA GLU A 151 34.24 34.46 -26.42
C GLU A 151 33.41 33.53 -27.33
N ARG A 152 33.54 32.21 -27.17
CA ARG A 152 33.02 31.20 -28.10
C ARG A 152 31.69 30.65 -27.63
N TRP A 153 30.64 30.87 -28.43
CA TRP A 153 29.33 30.25 -28.22
C TRP A 153 29.38 28.72 -28.14
N ASP A 154 30.30 28.10 -28.89
CA ASP A 154 30.51 26.65 -28.91
C ASP A 154 30.66 26.08 -27.50
N GLN A 155 31.29 26.80 -26.57
CA GLN A 155 31.51 26.31 -25.20
C GLN A 155 30.22 26.25 -24.38
N VAL A 156 29.30 27.20 -24.58
CA VAL A 156 27.99 27.14 -23.92
C VAL A 156 27.16 26.00 -24.52
N ALA A 157 27.25 25.78 -25.83
CA ALA A 157 26.56 24.67 -26.49
C ALA A 157 27.10 23.31 -26.01
N ASN A 158 28.43 23.14 -25.93
CA ASN A 158 29.07 21.93 -25.43
C ASN A 158 28.64 21.62 -24.00
N PHE A 159 28.62 22.63 -23.11
CA PHE A 159 28.15 22.45 -21.73
C PHE A 159 26.70 21.95 -21.66
N LEU A 160 25.81 22.51 -22.50
CA LEU A 160 24.42 22.09 -22.53
C LEU A 160 24.27 20.68 -23.11
N GLU A 161 25.08 20.29 -24.09
CA GLU A 161 25.15 18.91 -24.59
C GLU A 161 25.67 17.95 -23.51
N ASP A 162 26.72 18.31 -22.77
CA ASP A 162 27.31 17.50 -21.70
C ASP A 162 26.34 17.28 -20.52
N ILE A 163 25.52 18.29 -20.21
CA ILE A 163 24.41 18.15 -19.26
C ILE A 163 23.42 17.07 -19.74
N GLU A 164 23.08 17.08 -21.03
CA GLU A 164 22.12 16.13 -21.62
C GLU A 164 22.69 14.73 -21.85
N ASP A 165 24.02 14.60 -21.93
CA ASP A 165 24.68 13.33 -22.17
C ASP A 165 24.59 12.39 -20.96
N ARG A 166 23.76 11.36 -21.13
CA ARG A 166 23.57 10.27 -20.17
C ARG A 166 24.78 9.35 -20.04
N GLY A 167 25.72 9.41 -20.99
CA GLY A 167 26.99 8.69 -20.95
C GLY A 167 27.97 9.30 -19.97
N LEU A 168 27.95 10.63 -19.82
CA LEU A 168 28.82 11.37 -18.93
C LEU A 168 28.23 11.44 -17.52
N THR A 169 26.95 11.78 -17.36
CA THR A 169 26.33 11.94 -16.04
C THR A 169 24.92 11.36 -15.93
N ASN A 170 24.50 11.10 -14.68
CA ASN A 170 23.13 10.72 -14.37
C ASN A 170 22.24 11.92 -14.02
N PHE A 171 22.72 13.15 -14.25
CA PHE A 171 22.06 14.38 -13.83
C PHE A 171 20.66 14.50 -14.44
N MET A 172 20.55 14.41 -15.76
CA MET A 172 19.29 14.52 -16.52
C MET A 172 18.33 13.33 -16.38
N ARG A 173 18.65 12.35 -15.52
CA ARG A 173 17.75 11.25 -15.20
C ARG A 173 16.42 11.77 -14.66
N GLU A 174 16.47 12.78 -13.80
CA GLU A 174 15.30 13.28 -13.05
C GLU A 174 14.60 14.48 -13.70
N PHE A 175 15.22 15.07 -14.73
CA PHE A 175 14.74 16.25 -15.44
C PHE A 175 14.29 15.93 -16.87
N HIS A 176 13.34 16.70 -17.39
CA HIS A 176 13.05 16.74 -18.81
C HIS A 176 14.24 17.34 -19.57
N SER A 177 14.41 16.96 -20.85
CA SER A 177 15.44 17.57 -21.71
C SER A 177 15.22 19.07 -21.78
N THR A 178 16.34 19.80 -21.82
CA THR A 178 16.33 21.25 -21.97
C THR A 178 15.68 21.62 -23.31
N GLY A 179 15.00 22.76 -23.33
CA GLY A 179 14.57 23.36 -24.59
C GLY A 179 15.77 23.79 -25.45
N ARG A 180 15.51 24.51 -26.54
CA ARG A 180 16.60 25.08 -27.33
C ARG A 180 17.45 26.00 -26.44
N PRO A 181 18.79 25.96 -26.53
CA PRO A 181 19.67 26.88 -25.83
C PRO A 181 19.29 28.33 -26.11
N GLU A 182 19.11 29.12 -25.07
CA GLU A 182 18.98 30.58 -25.17
C GLU A 182 20.17 31.20 -24.44
N ALA A 183 20.83 32.17 -25.07
CA ALA A 183 21.85 32.96 -24.41
C ALA A 183 21.93 34.36 -24.97
N SER A 184 22.42 35.26 -24.13
CA SER A 184 22.70 36.65 -24.44
C SER A 184 24.20 36.92 -24.36
N ILE A 185 24.70 37.68 -25.35
CA ILE A 185 26.04 38.26 -25.31
C ILE A 185 25.99 39.46 -24.38
N ASN A 186 26.93 39.52 -23.43
CA ASN A 186 27.13 40.68 -22.58
C ASN A 186 28.34 41.48 -23.06
N GLU A 187 28.35 42.79 -22.80
CA GLU A 187 29.58 43.57 -22.96
C GLU A 187 30.59 43.08 -21.90
N PRO A 188 31.81 42.71 -22.30
CA PRO A 188 32.80 42.16 -21.38
C PRO A 188 33.17 43.21 -20.34
N ASP A 189 32.90 42.90 -19.07
CA ASP A 189 33.27 43.73 -17.94
C ASP A 189 34.71 43.42 -17.53
N GLU A 190 35.61 44.38 -17.75
CA GLU A 190 37.05 44.25 -17.43
C GLU A 190 37.32 44.23 -15.91
N GLU A 191 36.37 44.65 -15.07
CA GLU A 191 36.50 44.58 -13.61
C GLU A 191 36.18 43.20 -13.05
N LEU A 192 35.49 42.34 -13.81
CA LEU A 192 35.13 40.98 -13.41
C LEU A 192 36.22 39.99 -13.84
N ILE A 193 36.71 39.18 -12.90
CA ILE A 193 37.64 38.08 -13.19
C ILE A 193 36.96 36.76 -12.81
N PRO A 194 36.65 35.88 -13.78
CA PRO A 194 36.78 36.05 -15.24
C PRO A 194 35.73 36.99 -15.85
N ALA A 195 36.07 37.63 -16.98
CA ALA A 195 35.14 38.49 -17.71
C ALA A 195 33.96 37.66 -18.23
N VAL A 196 32.73 38.17 -18.09
CA VAL A 196 31.51 37.49 -18.55
C VAL A 196 31.24 37.89 -19.99
N ASN A 197 31.32 36.93 -20.90
CA ASN A 197 31.06 37.17 -22.32
C ASN A 197 29.65 36.70 -22.73
N TRP A 198 29.17 35.63 -22.10
CA TRP A 198 27.84 35.07 -22.33
C TRP A 198 27.10 34.84 -21.02
N SER A 199 25.80 35.09 -21.01
CA SER A 199 24.88 34.66 -19.98
C SER A 199 23.76 33.81 -20.57
N PHE A 200 23.37 32.76 -19.87
CA PHE A 200 22.30 31.87 -20.29
C PHE A 200 21.46 31.41 -19.09
N PRO A 201 20.12 31.35 -19.21
CA PRO A 201 19.27 30.76 -18.19
C PRO A 201 19.25 29.23 -18.33
N LEU A 202 19.70 28.53 -17.31
CA LEU A 202 19.46 27.09 -17.17
C LEU A 202 18.11 26.89 -16.48
N SER A 203 17.13 26.29 -17.16
CA SER A 203 15.83 25.93 -16.58
C SER A 203 15.48 24.49 -16.89
N LEU A 204 15.43 23.67 -15.84
CA LEU A 204 15.14 22.24 -15.91
C LEU A 204 13.84 21.94 -15.17
N GLU A 205 12.95 21.21 -15.83
CA GLU A 205 11.69 20.78 -15.23
C GLU A 205 11.81 19.34 -14.72
N LEU A 206 11.30 19.09 -13.51
CA LEU A 206 11.32 17.77 -12.91
C LEU A 206 10.30 16.85 -13.57
N LYS A 207 10.73 15.62 -13.86
CA LYS A 207 9.85 14.53 -14.27
C LYS A 207 8.91 14.13 -13.13
N GLY A 208 7.77 13.55 -13.50
CA GLY A 208 6.84 12.95 -12.55
C GLY A 208 7.48 11.85 -11.68
N PRO A 209 7.01 11.65 -10.43
CA PRO A 209 7.58 10.68 -9.49
C PRO A 209 7.73 9.27 -10.07
N GLN A 210 6.73 8.82 -10.84
CA GLN A 210 6.74 7.50 -11.46
C GLN A 210 7.84 7.38 -12.53
N ALA A 211 7.94 8.36 -13.43
CA ALA A 211 8.98 8.38 -14.46
C ALA A 211 10.39 8.46 -13.85
N ARG A 212 10.56 9.22 -12.75
CA ARG A 212 11.82 9.27 -11.99
C ARG A 212 12.16 7.94 -11.34
N TRP A 213 11.17 7.25 -10.79
CA TRP A 213 11.35 5.93 -10.19
C TRP A 213 11.77 4.88 -11.21
N GLU A 214 11.09 4.82 -12.36
CA GLU A 214 11.42 3.92 -13.46
C GLU A 214 12.83 4.18 -14.01
N ALA A 215 13.21 5.45 -14.16
CA ALA A 215 14.56 5.82 -14.59
C ALA A 215 15.65 5.40 -13.59
N ARG A 216 15.37 5.46 -12.27
CA ARG A 216 16.28 4.95 -11.22
C ARG A 216 16.46 3.45 -11.33
N LEU A 217 15.37 2.69 -11.39
CA LEU A 217 15.41 1.23 -11.55
C LEU A 217 16.16 0.80 -12.80
N ALA A 218 15.93 1.47 -13.93
CA ALA A 218 16.65 1.19 -15.18
C ALA A 218 18.17 1.45 -15.02
N SER A 219 18.56 2.54 -14.36
CA SER A 219 19.97 2.85 -14.11
C SER A 219 20.65 1.85 -13.16
N GLU A 220 19.96 1.39 -12.13
CA GLU A 220 20.45 0.38 -11.20
C GLU A 220 20.62 -0.98 -11.90
N GLN A 221 19.66 -1.37 -12.72
CA GLN A 221 19.74 -2.59 -13.54
C GLN A 221 20.90 -2.52 -14.54
N ALA A 222 21.10 -1.37 -15.19
CA ALA A 222 22.22 -1.17 -16.11
C ALA A 222 23.58 -1.24 -15.38
N ARG A 223 23.70 -0.62 -14.20
CA ARG A 223 24.91 -0.70 -13.36
C ARG A 223 25.18 -2.13 -12.89
N ALA A 224 24.15 -2.85 -12.45
CA ALA A 224 24.27 -4.25 -12.05
C ALA A 224 24.72 -5.13 -13.22
N ALA A 225 24.14 -4.94 -14.41
CA ALA A 225 24.54 -5.67 -15.62
C ALA A 225 25.98 -5.34 -16.06
N ALA A 226 26.40 -4.07 -15.94
CA ALA A 226 27.77 -3.66 -16.23
C ALA A 226 28.77 -4.27 -15.24
N ALA A 227 28.43 -4.31 -13.94
CA ALA A 227 29.27 -4.94 -12.91
C ALA A 227 29.43 -6.45 -13.15
N VAL A 228 28.36 -7.13 -13.58
CA VAL A 228 28.43 -8.57 -13.94
C VAL A 228 29.30 -8.80 -15.18
N LYS A 229 29.21 -7.93 -16.20
CA LYS A 229 30.07 -8.00 -17.38
C LYS A 229 31.55 -7.73 -17.05
N ALA A 230 31.83 -6.75 -16.19
CA ALA A 230 33.19 -6.45 -15.74
C ALA A 230 33.80 -7.56 -14.87
N ALA A 231 32.96 -8.37 -14.20
CA ALA A 231 33.37 -9.50 -13.38
C ALA A 231 33.60 -10.81 -14.17
N GLN A 232 33.29 -10.87 -15.47
CA GLN A 232 33.66 -12.00 -16.34
C GLN A 232 34.98 -11.68 -17.06
N PRO A 233 36.13 -12.23 -16.61
CA PRO A 233 37.39 -12.04 -17.31
C PRO A 233 37.37 -12.79 -18.65
N ASP A 234 37.80 -12.10 -19.71
CA ASP A 234 38.01 -12.64 -21.05
C ASP A 234 38.91 -13.89 -21.02
N ALA A 235 38.30 -15.08 -21.03
CA ALA A 235 38.99 -16.35 -21.12
C ALA A 235 39.41 -16.69 -22.57
N ALA A 236 39.85 -15.69 -23.35
CA ALA A 236 40.02 -15.85 -24.80
C ALA A 236 41.30 -15.24 -25.39
N THR A 237 42.41 -15.13 -24.67
CA THR A 237 43.73 -14.94 -25.33
C THR A 237 44.90 -15.48 -24.51
N SER A 238 45.13 -16.79 -24.57
CA SER A 238 46.47 -17.35 -24.39
C SER A 238 46.61 -18.68 -25.14
N LYS A 239 46.75 -18.62 -26.46
CA LYS A 239 47.41 -19.72 -27.20
C LYS A 239 48.92 -19.62 -26.93
N PRO A 240 49.57 -20.64 -26.35
CA PRO A 240 51.02 -20.63 -26.25
C PRO A 240 51.61 -20.89 -27.63
N LYS A 241 52.45 -19.97 -28.09
CA LYS A 241 53.42 -20.21 -29.18
C LYS A 241 54.47 -21.18 -28.65
N GLU A 242 54.36 -22.47 -28.97
CA GLU A 242 55.52 -23.35 -28.99
C GLU A 242 56.24 -23.16 -30.33
N SER A 243 57.36 -22.42 -30.29
CA SER A 243 58.35 -22.41 -31.35
C SER A 243 59.37 -23.52 -31.10
N ARG A 244 59.53 -24.38 -32.11
CA ARG A 244 60.66 -25.30 -32.32
C ARG A 244 62.00 -24.58 -32.36
#